data_AF-A0A7T1I7I0-F1
#
_entry.id   AF-A0A7T1I7I0-F1
#
_cell.length_a   1.000
_cell.length_b   1.000
_cell.length_c   1.000
_cell.angle_alpha   90.00
_cell.angle_beta   90.00
_cell.angle_gamma   90.00
#
_symmetry.space_group_name_H-M   'P 1'
#
loop_
_entity.id
_entity.type
_entity.pdbx_description
1 polymer ?
#
loop_
_entity_poly.entity_id
_entity_poly.type
_entity_poly.pdbx_seq_one_letter_code
_entity_poly.pdbx_strand_id
1 'polypeptide(L)'
;MASWRYYLAFWSRRSTATVVPAGSTSQARRCAQAHHKAGYGTLVSVQQASAADRQLIRQGVWVRRRRDGSSPQFGTTAERAAARRQRSRYRSWL
;
A
#
# COMPACT_ATOMS: atom_id res chain seq x y z
N MET A 1 -19.33 -4.11 18.50
CA MET A 1 -18.62 -3.02 17.78
C MET A 1 -17.93 -3.61 16.57
N ALA A 2 -18.24 -3.18 15.35
CA ALA A 2 -17.56 -3.68 14.16
C ALA A 2 -16.05 -3.36 14.28
N SER A 3 -15.19 -4.38 14.35
CA SER A 3 -13.75 -4.15 14.40
C SER A 3 -13.30 -3.60 13.05
N TRP A 4 -13.14 -2.28 12.95
CA TRP A 4 -12.63 -1.67 11.74
C TRP A 4 -11.19 -2.15 11.51
N ARG A 5 -10.98 -2.80 10.37
CA ARG A 5 -9.66 -3.22 9.89
C ARG A 5 -9.19 -2.21 8.84
N TYR A 6 -7.89 -2.12 8.67
CA TYR A 6 -7.30 -1.36 7.57
C TYR A 6 -6.90 -2.32 6.46
N TYR A 7 -7.16 -1.91 5.22
CA TYR A 7 -6.78 -2.62 4.02
C TYR A 7 -5.92 -1.72 3.13
N LEU A 8 -5.03 -2.35 2.38
CA LEU A 8 -4.12 -1.75 1.42
C LEU A 8 -4.61 -2.13 0.02
N ALA A 9 -5.05 -1.13 -0.75
CA ALA A 9 -5.48 -1.28 -2.13
C ALA A 9 -4.35 -0.89 -3.10
N PHE A 10 -3.98 -1.80 -3.99
CA PHE A 10 -2.90 -1.64 -4.94
C PHE A 10 -3.44 -1.42 -6.35
N TRP A 11 -2.95 -0.39 -7.02
CA TRP A 11 -3.40 0.01 -8.36
C TRP A 11 -2.33 -0.27 -9.41
N SER A 12 -2.71 -0.39 -10.68
CA SER A 12 -1.80 -0.70 -11.79
C SER A 12 -0.78 0.38 -12.12
N ARG A 13 -1.15 1.65 -11.98
CA ARG A 13 -0.28 2.79 -12.28
C ARG A 13 0.17 3.55 -11.04
N ARG A 14 -0.05 2.98 -9.84
CA ARG A 14 0.35 3.58 -8.56
C ARG A 14 1.38 2.71 -7.85
N SER A 15 2.48 3.33 -7.45
CA SER A 15 3.57 2.66 -6.72
C SER A 15 3.30 2.47 -5.22
N THR A 16 2.30 3.16 -4.67
CA THR A 16 1.93 3.10 -3.25
C THR A 16 0.50 2.59 -3.07
N ALA A 17 0.29 1.78 -2.03
CA ALA A 17 -1.04 1.37 -1.62
C ALA A 17 -1.92 2.56 -1.18
N THR A 18 -3.22 2.42 -1.40
CA THR A 18 -4.25 3.29 -0.80
C THR A 18 -4.78 2.60 0.45
N VAL A 19 -4.77 3.30 1.58
CA VAL A 19 -5.32 2.77 2.84
C VAL A 19 -6.83 3.00 2.84
N VAL A 20 -7.60 1.94 3.08
CA VAL A 20 -9.05 2.02 3.23
C VAL A 20 -9.51 1.28 4.50
N PRO A 21 -10.32 1.90 5.36
CA PRO A 21 -10.95 1.19 6.48
C PRO A 21 -12.11 0.33 5.97
N ALA A 22 -12.18 -0.92 6.41
CA ALA A 22 -13.27 -1.84 6.07
C ALA A 22 -13.40 -2.99 7.08
N GLY A 23 -14.58 -3.61 7.16
CA GLY A 23 -14.80 -4.83 7.93
C GLY A 23 -14.47 -6.12 7.17
N SER A 24 -14.45 -6.08 5.84
CA SER A 24 -14.18 -7.24 4.97
C SER A 24 -13.45 -6.84 3.68
N THR A 25 -12.86 -7.82 2.99
CA THR A 25 -12.16 -7.60 1.71
C THR A 25 -13.11 -7.09 0.62
N SER A 26 -14.35 -7.58 0.57
CA SER A 26 -15.35 -7.11 -0.40
C SER A 26 -15.77 -5.67 -0.15
N GLN A 27 -15.90 -5.27 1.12
CA GLN A 27 -16.14 -3.88 1.48
C GLN A 27 -14.92 -3.01 1.16
N ALA A 28 -13.71 -3.49 1.45
CA ALA A 28 -12.47 -2.79 1.13
C ALA A 28 -12.32 -2.54 -0.38
N ARG A 29 -12.71 -3.50 -1.24
CA ARG A 29 -12.74 -3.31 -2.70
C ARG A 29 -13.70 -2.19 -3.11
N ARG A 30 -14.93 -2.19 -2.58
CA ARG A 30 -15.92 -1.13 -2.85
C ARG A 30 -15.40 0.24 -2.40
N CYS A 31 -14.88 0.34 -1.18
CA CYS A 31 -14.28 1.58 -0.69
C CYS A 31 -13.09 2.02 -1.55
N ALA A 32 -12.20 1.10 -1.94
CA ALA A 32 -11.08 1.41 -2.81
C ALA A 32 -11.54 1.95 -4.17
N GLN A 33 -12.56 1.34 -4.79
CA GLN A 33 -13.15 1.81 -6.03
C GLN A 33 -13.77 3.20 -5.88
N ALA A 34 -14.46 3.49 -4.77
CA ALA A 34 -14.98 4.82 -4.48
C ALA A 34 -13.87 5.88 -4.34
N HIS A 35 -12.67 5.48 -3.87
CA HIS A 35 -11.48 6.33 -3.78
C HIS A 35 -10.60 6.29 -5.04
N HIS A 36 -11.06 5.69 -6.13
CA HIS A 36 -10.32 5.66 -7.39
C HIS A 36 -10.15 7.08 -7.94
N LYS A 37 -8.94 7.40 -8.39
CA LYS A 37 -8.62 8.69 -9.03
C LYS A 37 -8.11 8.46 -10.44
N ALA A 38 -8.33 9.44 -11.31
CA ALA A 38 -7.75 9.46 -12.63
C ALA A 38 -6.22 9.24 -12.56
N GLY A 39 -5.71 8.33 -13.38
CA GLY A 39 -4.29 7.98 -13.42
C GLY A 39 -3.85 6.87 -12.47
N TYR A 40 -4.70 6.37 -11.55
CA TYR A 40 -4.33 5.21 -10.70
C TYR A 40 -4.32 3.89 -11.49
N GLY A 41 -5.11 3.80 -12.56
CA GLY A 41 -5.28 2.58 -13.34
C GLY A 41 -6.24 1.61 -12.66
N THR A 42 -6.11 0.32 -12.94
CA THR A 42 -7.04 -0.70 -12.43
C THR A 42 -6.64 -1.16 -11.02
N LEU A 43 -7.64 -1.52 -10.21
CA LEU A 43 -7.41 -2.14 -8.91
C LEU A 43 -6.87 -3.56 -9.14
N VAL A 44 -5.65 -3.83 -8.68
CA VAL A 44 -4.97 -5.11 -8.89
C VAL A 44 -5.15 -6.05 -7.71
N SER A 45 -5.01 -5.53 -6.49
CA SER A 45 -5.18 -6.35 -5.29
C SER A 45 -5.60 -5.51 -4.10
N VAL A 46 -6.24 -6.16 -3.14
CA VAL A 46 -6.59 -5.60 -1.83
C VAL A 46 -6.15 -6.59 -0.78
N GLN A 47 -5.33 -6.12 0.16
CA GLN A 47 -4.76 -6.95 1.22
C GLN A 47 -5.05 -6.32 2.57
N GLN A 48 -5.25 -7.14 3.60
CA GLN A 48 -5.38 -6.62 4.95
C GLN A 48 -4.03 -6.06 5.43
N ALA A 49 -4.05 -4.90 6.07
CA ALA A 49 -2.85 -4.30 6.65
C ALA A 49 -2.29 -5.21 7.76
N SER A 50 -0.96 -5.38 7.77
CA SER A 50 -0.26 -6.11 8.83
C SER A 50 -0.38 -5.41 10.18
N ALA A 51 0.03 -6.04 11.28
CA ALA A 51 0.06 -5.38 12.60
C ALA A 51 0.92 -4.10 12.59
N ALA A 52 2.09 -4.14 11.95
CA ALA A 52 2.98 -2.99 11.83
C ALA A 52 2.36 -1.85 11.00
N ASP A 53 1.76 -2.20 9.85
CA ASP A 53 1.07 -1.22 9.00
C ASP A 53 -0.09 -0.55 9.76
N ARG A 54 -0.87 -1.34 10.52
CA ARG A 54 -2.00 -0.82 11.33
C ARG A 54 -1.54 0.16 12.40
N GLN A 55 -0.40 -0.10 13.05
CA GLN A 55 0.14 0.79 14.07
C GLN A 55 0.55 2.14 13.46
N LEU A 56 1.21 2.14 12.30
CA LEU A 56 1.54 3.37 11.58
C LEU A 56 0.30 4.15 11.16
N ILE A 57 -0.71 3.46 10.61
CA ILE A 57 -1.96 4.11 10.18
C ILE A 57 -2.64 4.79 11.38
N ARG A 58 -2.67 4.14 12.55
CA ARG A 58 -3.19 4.72 13.79
C ARG A 58 -2.42 5.94 14.27
N GLN A 59 -1.12 5.99 14.00
CA GLN A 59 -0.26 7.14 14.27
C GLN A 59 -0.38 8.25 13.21
N GLY A 60 -1.27 8.10 12.21
CA GLY A 60 -1.41 9.04 11.11
C GLY A 60 -0.27 8.97 10.08
N VAL A 61 0.62 7.96 10.19
CA VAL A 61 1.76 7.79 9.30
C VAL A 61 1.31 7.17 7.99
N TRP A 62 1.72 7.78 6.89
CA TRP A 62 1.35 7.32 5.55
C TRP A 62 2.08 6.04 5.19
N VAL A 63 1.38 4.90 5.09
CA VAL A 63 2.00 3.61 4.73
C VAL A 63 2.41 3.57 3.25
N ARG A 64 3.73 3.51 2.99
CA ARG A 64 4.31 3.42 1.64
C ARG A 64 4.57 1.98 1.21
N ARG A 65 3.55 1.12 1.20
CA ARG A 65 3.69 -0.25 0.69
C ARG A 65 3.62 -0.32 -0.83
N ARG A 66 4.55 -1.06 -1.43
CA ARG A 66 4.57 -1.44 -2.85
C ARG A 66 3.92 -2.80 -3.05
N ARG A 67 3.59 -3.11 -4.31
CA ARG A 67 2.91 -4.35 -4.71
C ARG A 67 3.73 -5.61 -4.42
N ASP A 68 5.04 -5.52 -4.53
CA ASP A 68 5.99 -6.60 -4.19
C ASP A 68 6.14 -6.81 -2.67
N GLY A 69 5.35 -6.10 -1.86
CA GLY A 69 5.40 -6.16 -0.41
C GLY A 69 6.51 -5.28 0.20
N SER A 70 7.40 -4.71 -0.61
CA SER A 70 8.44 -3.82 -0.11
C SER A 70 7.86 -2.51 0.41
N SER A 71 8.45 -1.98 1.47
CA SER A 71 8.11 -0.67 2.02
C SER A 71 9.38 0.16 2.18
N PRO A 72 9.46 1.38 1.64
CA PRO A 72 10.59 2.28 1.92
C PRO A 72 10.67 2.69 3.40
N GLN A 73 9.60 2.45 4.17
CA GLN A 73 9.49 2.80 5.59
C GLN A 73 9.86 1.63 6.51
N PHE A 74 9.48 0.42 6.11
CA PHE A 74 9.84 -0.79 6.84
C PHE A 74 11.00 -1.46 6.15
N GLY A 75 12.16 -1.21 6.73
CA GLY A 75 13.36 -1.93 6.39
C GLY A 75 14.49 -1.55 7.32
N THR A 76 15.27 -2.54 7.73
CA THR A 76 16.65 -2.36 8.19
C THR A 76 17.41 -1.48 7.20
N THR A 77 18.54 -0.90 7.61
CA THR A 77 19.39 -0.07 6.73
C THR A 77 19.68 -0.77 5.39
N ALA A 78 19.82 -2.11 5.42
CA ALA A 78 20.01 -2.97 4.26
C ALA A 78 18.80 -3.00 3.31
N GLU A 79 17.57 -3.12 3.83
CA GLU A 79 16.34 -3.14 3.03
C GLU A 79 16.04 -1.75 2.43
N ARG A 80 16.34 -0.66 3.16
CA ARG A 80 16.30 0.70 2.60
C ARG A 80 17.30 0.87 1.46
N ALA A 81 18.50 0.32 1.60
CA ALA A 81 19.52 0.33 0.55
C ALA A 81 19.12 -0.54 -0.65
N ALA A 82 18.48 -1.69 -0.42
CA ALA A 82 17.96 -2.55 -1.47
C ALA A 82 16.83 -1.85 -2.26
N ALA A 83 15.89 -1.21 -1.55
CA ALA A 83 14.82 -0.43 -2.18
C ALA A 83 15.37 0.77 -3.00
N ARG A 84 16.47 1.40 -2.54
CA ARG A 84 17.19 2.42 -3.34
C ARG A 84 17.84 1.81 -4.59
N ARG A 85 18.56 0.69 -4.45
CA ARG A 85 19.22 0.00 -5.58
C ARG A 85 18.22 -0.45 -6.64
N GLN A 86 17.09 -1.01 -6.22
CA GLN A 86 16.01 -1.41 -7.13
C GLN A 86 15.46 -0.19 -7.88
N ARG A 87 15.30 0.97 -7.19
CA ARG A 87 14.86 2.23 -7.82
C ARG A 87 15.86 2.76 -8.85
N SER A 88 17.17 2.64 -8.60
CA SER A 88 18.20 2.99 -9.59
C SER A 88 18.16 2.07 -10.81
N ARG A 89 17.95 0.76 -10.60
CA ARG A 89 17.79 -0.21 -11.71
C ARG A 89 16.57 0.05 -12.58
N TYR A 90 15.43 0.42 -11.99
CA TYR A 90 14.24 0.78 -12.77
C TYR A 90 14.33 2.15 -13.44
N ARG A 91 15.31 3.00 -13.07
CA ARG A 91 15.50 4.32 -13.65
C ARG A 91 16.15 4.29 -15.04
N SER A 92 16.80 3.19 -15.41
CA SER A 92 17.29 2.97 -16.78
C SER A 92 16.23 2.40 -17.73
N TRP A 93 15.01 2.18 -17.22
CA TRP A 93 13.85 1.65 -17.95
C TRP A 93 12.73 2.70 -18.15
N LEU A 94 12.98 3.94 -17.68
CA LEU A 94 12.18 5.15 -17.95
C LEU A 94 13.03 6.09 -18.81
#